data_AF-A0A1I4WN10-F1
#
_entry.id   AF-A0A1I4WN10-F1
#
_cell.length_a   1.000
_cell.length_b   1.000
_cell.length_c   1.000
_cell.angle_alpha   90.00
_cell.angle_beta   90.00
_cell.angle_gamma   90.00
#
_symmetry.space_group_name_H-M   'P 1'
#
loop_
_entity.id
_entity.type
_entity.pdbx_description
1 polymer ?
#
loop_
_entity_poly.entity_id
_entity_poly.type
_entity_poly.pdbx_seq_one_letter_code
_entity_poly.pdbx_strand_id
1 'polypeptide(L)' 'MCRQRSACMTCPRCAKPMMATSANSFRCEPCREIVIVFAVVSKFLPPKIVPSYIAEEVASRAFIDR' A
#
# COMPACT_ATOMS: atom_id res chain seq x y z
N MET A 1 11.64 -27.97 2.42
CA MET A 1 10.66 -27.59 3.47
C MET A 1 10.90 -26.13 3.85
N CYS A 2 9.98 -25.22 3.51
CA CYS A 2 10.04 -23.82 3.97
C CYS A 2 9.74 -23.78 5.48
N ARG A 3 10.77 -23.88 6.33
CA ARG A 3 10.64 -23.66 7.78
C ARG A 3 10.94 -22.20 8.08
N GLN A 4 9.99 -21.33 7.77
CA GLN A 4 9.84 -19.99 8.32
C GLN A 4 8.46 -19.50 7.84
N ARG A 5 7.74 -18.77 8.69
CA ARG A 5 6.40 -18.19 8.43
C ARG A 5 6.37 -17.19 7.25
N SER A 6 7.41 -17.15 6.44
CA SER A 6 7.51 -16.44 5.17
C SER A 6 6.64 -17.17 4.16
N ALA A 7 5.61 -16.51 3.63
CA ALA A 7 4.84 -17.03 2.51
C ALA A 7 5.80 -17.55 1.43
N CYS A 8 5.74 -18.85 1.08
CA CYS A 8 6.58 -19.39 0.01
C CYS A 8 6.07 -18.78 -1.31
N MET A 9 6.68 -17.69 -1.76
CA MET A 9 6.39 -17.08 -3.06
C MET A 9 6.84 -17.99 -4.20
N THR A 10 6.02 -18.11 -5.23
CA THR A 10 6.32 -18.86 -6.45
C THR A 10 6.58 -17.91 -7.61
N CYS A 11 7.55 -18.25 -8.45
CA CYS A 11 7.92 -17.44 -9.61
C CYS A 11 6.77 -17.42 -10.63
N PRO A 12 6.29 -16.24 -11.07
CA PRO A 12 5.19 -16.16 -12.02
C PRO A 12 5.54 -16.72 -13.41
N ARG A 13 6.84 -16.88 -13.71
CA ARG A 13 7.33 -17.38 -15.01
C ARG A 13 7.42 -18.91 -15.08
N CYS A 14 7.86 -19.55 -14.00
CA CYS A 14 8.16 -20.98 -14.00
C CYS A 14 7.49 -21.78 -12.87
N ALA A 15 6.64 -21.13 -12.07
CA ALA A 15 5.94 -21.71 -10.91
C ALA A 15 6.85 -22.33 -9.83
N LYS A 16 8.17 -22.20 -9.94
CA LYS A 16 9.12 -22.71 -8.94
C LYS A 16 9.15 -21.81 -7.71
N PRO A 17 9.45 -22.36 -6.52
CA PRO A 17 9.68 -21.57 -5.31
C PRO A 17 10.77 -20.52 -5.54
N MET A 18 10.53 -19.31 -5.05
CA MET A 18 11.51 -18.23 -5.07
C MET A 18 12.29 -18.17 -3.75
N MET A 19 13.53 -17.68 -3.82
CA MET A 19 14.36 -17.46 -2.64
C MET A 19 14.16 -16.03 -2.13
N ALA A 20 13.89 -15.86 -0.85
CA ALA A 20 13.83 -14.53 -0.24
C ALA A 20 15.23 -13.91 -0.23
N THR A 21 15.36 -12.68 -0.73
CA THR A 21 16.62 -11.91 -0.76
C THR A 21 16.65 -10.80 0.27
N SER A 22 15.48 -10.32 0.71
CA SER A 22 15.32 -9.39 1.82
C SER A 22 13.96 -9.63 2.51
N ALA A 23 13.62 -8.79 3.49
CA ALA A 23 12.32 -8.86 4.18
C ALA A 23 11.10 -8.79 3.24
N ASN A 24 11.25 -8.16 2.07
CA ASN A 24 10.16 -7.89 1.14
C ASN A 24 10.50 -8.21 -0.32
N SER A 25 11.63 -8.88 -0.59
CA SER A 25 12.04 -9.21 -1.96
C SER A 25 12.32 -10.71 -2.12
N PHE A 26 11.98 -11.22 -3.29
CA PHE A 26 12.15 -12.61 -3.68
C PHE A 26 12.78 -12.67 -5.07
N ARG A 27 13.74 -13.58 -5.24
CA ARG A 27 14.42 -13.80 -6.52
C ARG A 27 14.25 -15.23 -7.01
N CYS A 28 14.06 -15.36 -8.31
CA CYS A 28 14.13 -16.64 -9.02
C CYS A 28 15.39 -16.65 -9.89
N GLU A 29 16.45 -17.32 -9.46
CA GLU A 29 17.71 -17.42 -10.23
C GLU A 29 17.54 -17.93 -11.67
N PRO A 30 16.81 -19.04 -11.96
CA PRO A 30 16.72 -19.54 -13.32
C PRO A 30 15.99 -18.60 -14.28
N CYS A 31 15.05 -17.78 -13.78
CA CYS A 31 14.31 -16.81 -14.60
C CYS A 31 14.89 -15.39 -14.54
N ARG A 32 15.85 -15.14 -13.63
CA ARG A 32 16.34 -13.79 -13.25
C ARG A 32 15.22 -12.80 -12.88
N GLU A 33 14.12 -13.33 -12.36
CA GLU A 33 12.94 -12.55 -11.97
C GLU A 33 13.07 -12.08 -10.52
N ILE A 34 12.67 -10.84 -10.24
CA ILE A 34 12.67 -10.26 -8.88
C ILE A 34 11.27 -9.73 -8.57
N VAL A 35 10.68 -10.23 -7.49
CA VAL A 35 9.37 -9.79 -6.99
C VAL A 35 9.58 -9.03 -5.69
N ILE A 36 9.04 -7.80 -5.61
CA ILE A 36 9.12 -6.94 -4.42
C ILE A 36 7.70 -6.71 -3.90
N VAL A 37 7.46 -7.00 -2.63
CA VAL A 37 6.16 -6.85 -1.97
C VAL A 37 6.14 -5.54 -1.20
N PHE A 38 5.17 -4.68 -1.49
CA PHE A 38 4.96 -3.44 -0.75
C PHE A 38 3.71 -3.58 0.12
N ALA A 39 3.88 -3.41 1.44
CA ALA A 39 2.75 -3.26 2.34
C ALA A 39 2.24 -1.81 2.23
N VAL A 40 1.11 -1.62 1.55
CA VAL A 40 0.45 -0.31 1.49
C VAL A 40 -0.56 -0.24 2.64
N VAL A 41 -0.29 0.62 3.61
CA VAL A 41 -1.24 0.92 4.69
C VAL A 41 -2.00 2.18 4.32
N SER A 42 -3.24 2.03 3.83
CA SER A 42 -4.16 3.16 3.70
C SER A 42 -4.77 3.45 5.07
N LYS A 43 -4.50 4.63 5.63
CA LYS A 43 -5.28 5.15 6.75
C LYS A 43 -6.53 5.80 6.15
N PHE A 44 -7.66 5.11 6.23
CA PHE A 44 -8.94 5.74 5.94
C PHE A 44 -9.14 6.90 6.92
N LEU A 45 -9.07 8.13 6.41
CA LEU A 45 -9.46 9.31 7.17
C LEU A 45 -10.96 9.52 6.93
N PRO A 46 -11.82 9.29 7.93
CA PRO A 46 -13.23 9.60 7.77
C PRO A 46 -13.37 11.09 7.48
N PRO A 47 -14.36 11.50 6.65
CA PRO A 47 -14.60 12.91 6.39
C PRO A 47 -14.84 13.62 7.73
N LYS A 48 -14.14 14.75 7.93
CA LYS A 48 -14.44 15.63 9.06
C LYS A 48 -15.84 16.16 8.83
N ILE A 49 -16.81 15.66 9.61
CA ILE A 49 -18.16 16.23 9.66
C ILE A 49 -17.99 17.60 10.30
N VAL A 50 -17.83 18.62 9.46
CA VAL A 50 -17.88 20.01 9.92
C VAL A 50 -19.36 20.28 10.20
N PRO A 51 -19.73 20.70 11.42
CA PRO A 51 -21.10 21.10 11.69
C PRO A 51 -21.54 22.20 10.71
N SER A 52 -22.75 22.09 10.18
CA SER A 52 -23.31 22.98 9.14
C SER A 52 -23.15 24.48 9.48
N TYR A 53 -23.18 24.84 10.76
CA TYR A 53 -23.03 26.23 11.22
C TYR A 53 -21.64 26.82 10.97
N ILE A 54 -20.58 26.01 10.83
CA ILE A 54 -19.22 26.50 10.50
C ILE A 54 -19.05 26.62 8.97
N ALA A 55 -19.74 25.79 8.19
CA ALA A 55 -19.69 25.84 6.73
C ALA A 55 -20.28 27.16 6.17
N GLU A 56 -21.36 27.65 6.78
CA GLU A 56 -21.97 28.94 6.41
C GLU A 56 -21.07 30.14 6.77
N GLU A 57 -20.32 30.07 7.87
CA GLU A 57 -19.44 31.16 8.30
C GLU A 57 -18.19 31.29 7.41
N VAL A 58 -17.61 30.15 6.99
CA VAL A 58 -16.45 30.11 6.08
C VAL A 58 -16.84 30.55 4.67
N ALA A 59 -18.01 30.13 4.18
CA ALA A 59 -18.54 30.60 2.90
C ALA A 59 -18.83 32.11 2.94
N SER A 60 -19.43 32.61 4.02
CA SER A 60 -19.75 34.05 4.15
C SER A 60 -18.49 34.93 4.19
N ARG A 61 -17.41 34.47 4.81
CA ARG A 61 -16.12 35.20 4.78
C ARG A 61 -15.44 35.18 3.42
N ALA A 62 -15.60 34.11 2.62
CA ALA A 62 -15.03 34.03 1.28
C ALA A 62 -15.73 34.95 0.25
N PHE A 63 -16.97 35.37 0.52
CA PHE A 63 -17.74 36.27 -0.36
C PHE A 63 -17.50 37.77 -0.12
N ILE A 64 -16.90 38.16 1.01
CA ILE A 64 -16.68 39.58 1.36
C ILE A 64 -15.38 40.13 0.74
N ASP A 65 -14.49 39.27 0.23
CA ASP A 65 -13.18 39.67 -0.32
C ASP A 65 -13.17 39.72 -1.87
N ARG A 66 -14.21 40.27 -2.49
CA ARG A 66 -14.27 40.57 -3.93
C ARG A 66 -14.94 41.92 -4.19
#